data_AF-A0A1Q7GPR4-F1
#
_entry.id   AF-A0A1Q7GPR4-F1
#
_cell.length_a   1.000
_cell.length_b   1.000
_cell.length_c   1.000
_cell.angle_alpha   90.00
_cell.angle_beta   90.00
_cell.angle_gamma   90.00
#
_symmetry.space_group_name_H-M   'P 1'
#
loop_
_entity.id
_entity.type
_entity.pdbx_description
1 polymer ?
#
loop_
_entity_poly.entity_id
_entity_poly.type
_entity_poly.pdbx_seq_one_letter_code
_entity_poly.pdbx_strand_id
1 'polypeptide(L)'
;MAPEQLEALDVDARTDIFAFGAMLFEMITGRKAFVARTQASLIGAILRDDPPALSSVGAVTPPALDRLSPDERWMVYTSDEAGRNAIYVRPFPNVNGGKWRVSGAAAGFAPRWRADGREIFYVDEGGRIMAVPVTLGEQSPDLGLPQALFRTPSLTRASYAVSRDGARFLLSVPSEGSRTDVPLSVVLNWPTLLLRK
;
A
#
# COMPACT_ATOMS: atom_id res chain seq x y z
N MET A 1 12.27 21.14 6.28
CA MET A 1 11.35 22.29 6.22
C MET A 1 10.41 22.03 5.08
N ALA A 2 9.12 22.23 5.29
CA ALA A 2 8.12 22.16 4.22
C ALA A 2 8.20 23.41 3.33
N PRO A 3 7.74 23.35 2.07
CA PRO A 3 7.75 24.48 1.13
C PRO A 3 7.16 25.76 1.74
N GLU A 4 5.99 25.67 2.37
CA GLU A 4 5.29 26.79 2.98
C GLU A 4 6.09 27.44 4.13
N GLN A 5 6.91 26.67 4.85
CA GLN A 5 7.80 27.22 5.87
C GLN A 5 8.96 28.01 5.26
N LEU A 6 9.45 27.59 4.09
CA LEU A 6 10.53 28.27 3.37
C LEU A 6 10.05 29.56 2.69
N GLU A 7 8.78 29.58 2.27
CA GLU A 7 8.12 30.76 1.70
C GLU A 7 7.56 31.72 2.76
N ALA A 8 7.69 31.38 4.05
CA ALA A 8 7.12 32.13 5.17
C ALA A 8 5.60 32.34 5.06
N LEU A 9 4.89 31.32 4.56
CA LEU A 9 3.43 31.24 4.53
C LEU A 9 2.89 30.68 5.86
N ASP A 10 1.57 30.71 6.01
CA ASP A 10 0.90 30.10 7.17
C ASP A 10 1.18 28.59 7.23
N VAL A 11 1.69 28.17 8.38
CA VAL A 11 2.02 26.77 8.68
C VAL A 11 0.77 26.09 9.21
N ASP A 12 0.40 24.98 8.59
CA ASP A 12 -0.72 24.13 9.03
C ASP A 12 -0.33 22.64 9.03
N ALA A 13 -1.30 21.76 9.25
CA ALA A 13 -1.08 20.31 9.32
C ALA A 13 -0.41 19.71 8.06
N ARG A 14 -0.44 20.40 6.91
CA ARG A 14 0.27 19.96 5.68
C ARG A 14 1.78 19.97 5.85
N THR A 15 2.31 20.83 6.72
CA THR A 15 3.73 20.87 7.05
C THR A 15 4.18 19.57 7.71
N ASP A 16 3.40 19.06 8.66
CA ASP A 16 3.68 17.78 9.33
C ASP A 16 3.56 16.60 8.34
N ILE A 17 2.58 16.64 7.45
CA ILE A 17 2.43 15.62 6.39
C ILE A 17 3.65 15.62 5.46
N PHE A 18 4.15 16.80 5.06
CA PHE A 18 5.35 16.91 4.25
C PHE A 18 6.58 16.35 4.98
N ALA A 19 6.80 16.77 6.24
CA ALA A 19 7.92 16.31 7.05
C ALA A 19 7.89 14.79 7.26
N PHE A 20 6.70 14.25 7.58
CA PHE A 20 6.48 12.82 7.71
C PHE A 20 6.75 12.09 6.39
N GLY A 21 6.30 12.62 5.25
CA GLY A 21 6.56 12.05 3.93
C GLY A 21 8.06 11.98 3.60
N ALA A 22 8.80 13.05 3.88
CA ALA A 22 10.25 13.08 3.67
C ALA A 22 10.99 12.08 4.57
N MET A 23 10.58 11.95 5.84
CA MET A 23 11.11 10.94 6.76
C MET A 23 10.77 9.52 6.30
N LEU A 24 9.53 9.27 5.88
CA LEU A 24 9.09 7.97 5.41
C LEU A 24 9.84 7.54 4.15
N PHE A 25 10.06 8.47 3.21
CA PHE A 25 10.90 8.23 2.04
C PHE A 25 12.31 7.78 2.44
N GLU A 26 12.94 8.48 3.38
CA GLU A 26 14.28 8.13 3.86
C GLU A 26 14.31 6.78 4.57
N MET A 27 13.29 6.45 5.38
CA MET A 27 13.19 5.14 6.03
C MET A 27 13.02 3.99 5.03
N ILE A 28 12.27 4.19 3.95
CA ILE A 28 12.01 3.16 2.94
C ILE A 28 13.20 2.98 2.01
N THR A 29 13.83 4.08 1.59
CA THR A 29 14.86 4.06 0.53
C THR A 29 16.28 4.09 1.08
N GLY A 30 16.46 4.45 2.34
CA GLY A 30 17.77 4.77 2.92
C GLY A 30 18.41 6.05 2.34
N ARG A 31 17.65 6.87 1.60
CA ARG A 31 18.13 8.09 0.94
C ARG A 31 17.21 9.26 1.25
N LYS A 32 17.76 10.47 1.36
CA LYS A 32 16.95 11.67 1.52
C LYS A 32 16.10 11.94 0.28
N ALA A 33 14.87 12.39 0.49
CA ALA A 33 13.95 12.80 -0.57
C ALA A 33 14.49 13.95 -1.42
N PHE A 34 15.21 14.89 -0.80
CA PHE A 34 15.83 16.04 -1.43
C PHE A 34 17.30 16.14 -1.04
N VAL A 35 18.18 16.31 -2.04
CA VAL A 35 19.63 16.42 -1.85
C VAL A 35 20.18 17.52 -2.75
N ALA A 36 21.03 18.40 -2.19
CA ALA A 36 21.73 19.41 -2.97
C ALA A 36 23.08 19.75 -2.34
N ARG A 37 23.98 20.39 -3.13
CA ARG A 37 25.34 20.74 -2.70
C ARG A 37 25.42 21.95 -1.76
N THR A 38 24.39 22.80 -1.74
CA THR A 38 24.33 24.00 -0.89
C THR A 38 22.95 24.14 -0.28
N GLN A 39 22.84 24.91 0.80
CA GLN A 39 21.56 25.15 1.45
C GLN A 39 20.56 25.89 0.54
N ALA A 40 21.02 26.87 -0.24
CA ALA A 40 20.18 27.57 -1.21
C ALA A 40 19.65 26.62 -2.30
N SER A 41 20.50 25.72 -2.80
CA SER A 41 20.09 24.71 -3.78
C SER A 41 19.13 23.69 -3.18
N LEU A 42 19.26 23.34 -1.89
CA LEU A 42 18.35 22.42 -1.21
C LEU A 42 16.96 23.06 -1.02
N ILE A 43 16.92 24.34 -0.65
CA ILE A 43 15.68 25.12 -0.58
C ILE A 43 15.02 25.15 -1.96
N GLY A 44 15.79 25.43 -3.01
CA GLY A 44 15.28 25.41 -4.39
C GLY A 44 14.69 24.04 -4.78
N ALA A 45 15.34 22.95 -4.41
CA ALA A 45 14.86 21.60 -4.67
C ALA A 45 13.55 21.29 -3.91
N ILE A 46 13.46 21.65 -2.63
CA ILE A 46 12.23 21.45 -1.83
C ILE A 46 11.04 22.22 -2.41
N LEU A 47 11.28 23.42 -2.97
CA LEU A 47 10.23 24.27 -3.50
C LEU A 47 9.72 23.86 -4.89
N ARG A 48 10.51 23.11 -5.68
CA ARG A 48 10.25 22.94 -7.12
C ARG A 48 10.32 21.51 -7.61
N ASP A 49 11.11 20.67 -6.97
CA ASP A 49 11.37 19.33 -7.46
C ASP A 49 10.42 18.35 -6.76
N ASP A 50 10.03 17.30 -7.48
CA ASP A 50 9.41 16.13 -6.86
C ASP A 50 10.50 15.16 -6.37
N PRO A 51 10.27 14.44 -5.25
CA PRO A 51 11.19 13.40 -4.84
C PRO A 51 11.24 12.27 -5.88
N PRO A 52 12.37 11.54 -6.00
CA PRO A 52 12.45 10.41 -6.92
C PRO A 52 11.36 9.37 -6.66
N ALA A 53 10.81 8.76 -7.71
CA ALA A 53 9.85 7.67 -7.57
C ALA A 53 10.47 6.50 -6.78
N LEU A 54 9.70 5.86 -5.89
CA LEU A 54 10.19 4.76 -5.04
C LEU A 54 10.68 3.57 -5.88
N SER A 55 9.98 3.30 -6.98
CA SER A 55 10.34 2.31 -8.00
C SER A 55 11.72 2.58 -8.63
N SER A 56 12.10 3.84 -8.82
CA SER A 56 13.39 4.22 -9.41
C SER A 56 14.58 3.97 -8.47
N VAL A 57 14.34 3.95 -7.16
CA VAL A 57 15.37 3.79 -6.12
C VAL A 57 15.58 2.31 -5.77
N GLY A 58 14.76 1.40 -6.30
CA GLY A 58 14.89 -0.05 -6.09
C GLY A 58 14.62 -0.47 -4.64
N ALA A 59 13.91 0.36 -3.87
CA ALA A 59 13.54 0.04 -2.51
C ALA A 59 12.58 -1.16 -2.49
N VAL A 60 12.74 -2.05 -1.50
CA VAL A 60 11.75 -3.09 -1.24
C VAL A 60 10.50 -2.39 -0.71
N THR A 61 9.50 -2.22 -1.58
CA THR A 61 8.26 -1.55 -1.26
C THR A 61 7.55 -2.28 -0.11
N PRO A 62 7.33 -1.64 1.04
CA PRO A 62 6.59 -2.25 2.13
C PRO A 62 5.16 -2.59 1.67
N PRO A 63 4.51 -3.65 2.21
CA PRO A 63 3.19 -4.08 1.77
C PRO A 63 2.09 -3.01 1.84
N ALA A 64 2.27 -1.99 2.69
CA ALA A 64 1.35 -0.85 2.79
C ALA A 64 1.32 -0.01 1.50
N LEU A 65 2.42 0.03 0.75
CA LEU A 65 2.57 0.77 -0.50
C LEU A 65 2.15 -0.04 -1.75
N ASP A 66 1.78 -1.32 -1.61
CA ASP A 66 1.20 -2.14 -2.70
C ASP A 66 -0.15 -1.61 -3.22
N ARG A 67 -0.64 -0.53 -2.61
CA ARG A 67 -1.82 0.23 -3.03
C ARG A 67 -1.52 1.22 -4.16
N LEU A 68 -0.26 1.59 -4.37
CA LEU A 68 0.12 2.42 -5.51
C LEU A 68 0.31 1.56 -6.75
N SER A 69 -0.09 2.09 -7.90
CA SER A 69 0.22 1.47 -9.19
C SER A 69 1.74 1.44 -9.41
N PRO A 70 2.26 0.57 -10.27
CA PRO A 70 3.71 0.48 -10.50
C PRO A 70 4.36 1.77 -11.02
N ASP A 71 3.59 2.63 -11.68
CA ASP A 71 4.01 3.96 -12.14
C ASP A 71 3.77 5.07 -11.10
N GLU A 72 3.26 4.72 -9.91
CA GLU A 72 2.98 5.62 -8.78
C GLU A 72 1.94 6.72 -9.10
N ARG A 73 1.22 6.61 -10.22
CA ARG A 73 0.21 7.59 -10.66
C ARG A 73 -1.20 7.33 -10.15
N TRP A 74 -1.46 6.15 -9.60
CA TRP A 74 -2.78 5.72 -9.17
C TRP A 74 -2.71 5.04 -7.81
N MET A 75 -3.74 5.26 -6.98
CA MET A 75 -3.88 4.61 -5.69
C MET A 75 -5.19 3.82 -5.65
N VAL A 76 -5.09 2.55 -5.28
CA VAL A 76 -6.24 1.68 -4.99
C VAL A 76 -6.48 1.60 -3.49
N TYR A 77 -7.73 1.75 -3.07
CA TYR A 77 -8.08 1.78 -1.65
C TYR A 77 -9.50 1.28 -1.41
N THR A 78 -9.78 0.93 -0.16
CA THR A 78 -11.12 0.55 0.31
C THR A 78 -11.77 1.76 0.96
N SER A 79 -13.04 2.00 0.65
CA SER A 79 -13.85 3.04 1.30
C SER A 79 -15.28 2.56 1.50
N ASP A 80 -15.88 2.98 2.60
CA ASP A 80 -17.27 2.72 2.99
C ASP A 80 -18.16 3.96 2.88
N GLU A 81 -17.70 5.02 2.19
CA GLU A 81 -18.42 6.29 2.03
C GLU A 81 -19.84 6.11 1.43
N ALA A 82 -20.03 5.08 0.61
CA ALA A 82 -21.33 4.71 0.04
C ALA A 82 -22.15 3.76 0.95
N GLY A 83 -21.81 3.67 2.24
CA GLY A 83 -22.46 2.81 3.24
C GLY A 83 -22.00 1.34 3.22
N ARG A 84 -21.12 0.96 2.30
CA ARG A 84 -20.54 -0.39 2.19
C ARG A 84 -19.12 -0.29 1.65
N ASN A 85 -18.22 -1.14 2.15
CA ASN A 85 -16.86 -1.24 1.66
C ASN A 85 -16.83 -1.55 0.15
N ALA A 86 -16.27 -0.65 -0.63
CA ALA A 86 -16.00 -0.83 -2.05
C ALA A 86 -14.55 -0.48 -2.35
N ILE A 87 -14.03 -1.09 -3.42
CA ILE A 87 -12.68 -0.79 -3.91
C ILE A 87 -12.80 0.37 -4.88
N TYR A 88 -11.96 1.37 -4.67
CA TYR A 88 -11.85 2.54 -5.52
C TYR A 88 -10.42 2.71 -6.00
N VAL A 89 -10.28 3.33 -7.16
CA VAL A 89 -9.01 3.82 -7.69
C VAL A 89 -9.13 5.33 -7.93
N ARG A 90 -8.04 6.06 -7.71
CA ARG A 90 -7.93 7.49 -7.99
C ARG A 90 -6.50 7.88 -8.37
N PRO A 91 -6.30 9.02 -9.06
CA PRO A 91 -4.98 9.54 -9.34
C PRO A 91 -4.23 9.85 -8.04
N PHE A 92 -2.92 9.70 -8.10
CA PHE A 92 -1.98 10.03 -7.05
C PHE A 92 -0.77 10.71 -7.71
N PRO A 93 -0.20 11.77 -7.11
CA PRO A 93 -0.61 12.41 -5.86
C PRO A 93 -1.86 13.31 -5.98
N ASN A 94 -2.33 13.61 -7.20
CA ASN A 94 -3.49 14.47 -7.43
C ASN A 94 -4.84 13.76 -7.15
N VAL A 95 -5.12 13.51 -5.87
CA VAL A 95 -6.30 12.75 -5.41
C VAL A 95 -7.66 13.39 -5.74
N ASN A 96 -7.67 14.64 -6.19
CA ASN A 96 -8.87 15.37 -6.61
C ASN A 96 -9.23 15.13 -8.09
N GLY A 97 -8.39 14.42 -8.85
CA GLY A 97 -8.61 14.15 -10.28
C GLY A 97 -9.72 13.16 -10.61
N GLY A 98 -10.38 12.58 -9.60
CA GLY A 98 -11.55 11.72 -9.76
C GLY A 98 -11.52 10.48 -8.85
N LYS A 99 -12.63 9.74 -8.82
CA LYS A 99 -12.81 8.52 -8.01
C LYS A 99 -13.60 7.50 -8.82
N TRP A 100 -12.98 6.36 -9.14
CA TRP A 100 -13.60 5.30 -9.92
C TRP A 100 -13.76 4.05 -9.07
N ARG A 101 -14.96 3.47 -9.09
CA ARG A 101 -15.24 2.21 -8.37
C ARG A 101 -14.71 1.04 -9.19
N VAL A 102 -13.85 0.24 -8.57
CA VAL A 102 -13.24 -0.97 -9.14
C VAL A 102 -14.07 -2.21 -8.85
N SER A 103 -14.62 -2.32 -7.63
CA SER A 103 -15.42 -3.48 -7.25
C SER A 103 -16.86 -3.41 -7.76
N GLY A 104 -17.47 -4.57 -8.02
CA GLY A 104 -18.91 -4.70 -8.28
C GLY A 104 -19.77 -4.38 -7.05
N ALA A 105 -21.05 -4.79 -7.08
CA ALA A 105 -22.02 -4.49 -6.01
C ALA A 105 -21.65 -5.08 -4.62
N ALA A 106 -21.02 -6.25 -4.61
CA ALA A 106 -20.54 -6.92 -3.39
C ALA A 106 -19.46 -6.11 -2.68
N ALA A 107 -19.37 -6.24 -1.35
CA ALA A 107 -18.33 -5.54 -0.61
C ALA A 107 -16.93 -6.08 -0.96
N GLY A 108 -15.95 -5.18 -1.03
CA GLY A 108 -14.57 -5.52 -1.41
C GLY A 108 -13.53 -5.08 -0.38
N PHE A 109 -12.48 -5.87 -0.21
CA PHE A 109 -11.42 -5.69 0.79
C PHE A 109 -10.04 -6.00 0.23
N ALA A 110 -9.01 -5.49 0.91
CA ALA A 110 -7.59 -5.78 0.63
C ALA A 110 -7.20 -5.66 -0.86
N PRO A 111 -7.43 -4.48 -1.49
CA PRO A 111 -7.08 -4.31 -2.88
C PRO A 111 -5.57 -4.27 -3.08
N ARG A 112 -5.10 -4.85 -4.19
CA ARG A 112 -3.68 -4.88 -4.57
C ARG A 112 -3.53 -4.78 -6.07
N TRP A 113 -2.52 -4.06 -6.54
CA TRP A 113 -2.14 -4.08 -7.95
C TRP A 113 -1.39 -5.37 -8.29
N ARG A 114 -1.59 -5.87 -9.52
CA ARG A 114 -0.59 -6.73 -10.16
C ARG A 114 0.65 -5.89 -10.44
N ALA A 115 1.83 -6.52 -10.40
CA ALA A 115 3.09 -5.78 -10.49
C ALA A 115 3.33 -5.06 -11.83
N ASP A 116 2.55 -5.35 -12.86
CA ASP A 116 2.57 -4.65 -14.16
C ASP A 116 1.46 -3.59 -14.32
N GLY A 117 0.61 -3.42 -13.30
CA GLY A 117 -0.44 -2.40 -13.27
C GLY A 117 -1.67 -2.70 -14.12
N ARG A 118 -1.72 -3.89 -14.76
CA ARG A 118 -2.80 -4.25 -15.69
C ARG A 118 -3.99 -4.93 -15.03
N GLU A 119 -3.89 -5.26 -13.74
CA GLU A 119 -4.96 -5.86 -12.98
C GLU A 119 -4.97 -5.35 -11.54
N ILE A 120 -6.17 -5.24 -10.97
CA ILE A 120 -6.38 -5.07 -9.54
C ILE A 120 -7.01 -6.35 -8.99
N PHE A 121 -6.41 -6.89 -7.95
CA PHE A 121 -6.97 -7.98 -7.16
C PHE A 121 -7.65 -7.43 -5.91
N TYR A 122 -8.74 -8.06 -5.48
CA TYR A 122 -9.36 -7.80 -4.18
C TYR A 122 -10.11 -9.04 -3.68
N VAL A 123 -10.47 -9.04 -2.39
CA VAL A 123 -11.31 -10.10 -1.81
C VAL A 123 -12.73 -9.58 -1.65
N ASP A 124 -13.73 -10.32 -2.11
CA ASP A 124 -15.13 -9.98 -1.86
C ASP A 124 -15.64 -10.48 -0.50
N GLU A 125 -16.86 -10.09 -0.13
CA GLU A 125 -17.51 -10.53 1.12
C GLU A 125 -17.77 -12.04 1.22
N GLY A 126 -17.78 -12.76 0.09
CA GLY A 126 -17.90 -14.22 0.03
C GLY A 126 -16.56 -14.96 0.17
N GLY A 127 -15.46 -14.21 0.33
CA GLY A 127 -14.11 -14.75 0.40
C GLY A 127 -13.54 -15.14 -0.97
N ARG A 128 -14.07 -14.63 -2.08
CA ARG A 128 -13.54 -14.87 -3.42
C ARG A 128 -12.47 -13.85 -3.76
N ILE A 129 -11.36 -14.33 -4.32
CA ILE A 129 -10.40 -13.47 -4.98
C ILE A 129 -11.04 -13.02 -6.30
N MET A 130 -11.12 -11.71 -6.47
CA MET A 130 -11.63 -11.04 -7.65
C MET A 130 -10.47 -10.38 -8.38
N ALA A 131 -10.50 -10.41 -9.71
CA ALA A 131 -9.57 -9.71 -10.58
C ALA A 131 -10.33 -8.71 -11.46
N VAL A 132 -9.77 -7.52 -11.61
CA VAL A 132 -10.32 -6.47 -12.46
C VAL A 132 -9.22 -6.05 -13.43
N PRO A 133 -9.37 -6.29 -14.75
CA PRO A 133 -8.47 -5.76 -15.75
C PRO A 133 -8.48 -4.23 -15.71
N VAL A 134 -7.31 -3.61 -15.84
CA VAL A 134 -7.14 -2.16 -15.82
C VAL A 134 -6.27 -1.72 -16.98
N THR A 135 -6.74 -0.72 -17.71
CA THR A 135 -5.93 0.06 -18.65
C THR A 135 -5.76 1.46 -18.09
N LEU A 136 -4.54 1.80 -17.66
CA LEU A 136 -4.22 3.10 -17.08
C LEU A 136 -4.12 4.15 -18.20
N GLY A 137 -5.12 5.03 -18.30
CA GLY A 137 -5.07 6.22 -19.16
C GLY A 137 -4.42 7.41 -18.44
N GLU A 138 -4.20 8.52 -19.15
CA GLU A 138 -3.60 9.71 -18.55
C GLU A 138 -4.52 10.45 -17.56
N GLN A 139 -5.83 10.42 -17.82
CA GLN A 139 -6.83 11.18 -17.03
C GLN A 139 -7.82 10.28 -16.30
N SER A 140 -8.17 9.14 -16.88
CA SER A 140 -9.10 8.16 -16.30
C SER A 140 -8.62 6.73 -16.55
N PRO A 141 -8.80 5.81 -15.59
CA PRO A 141 -8.56 4.40 -15.82
C PRO A 141 -9.74 3.79 -16.57
N ASP A 142 -9.47 2.92 -17.53
CA ASP A 142 -10.49 2.04 -18.09
C ASP A 142 -10.48 0.74 -17.28
N LEU A 143 -11.63 0.45 -16.65
CA LEU A 143 -11.80 -0.66 -15.72
C LEU A 143 -12.67 -1.72 -16.36
N GLY A 144 -12.13 -2.93 -16.49
CA GLY A 144 -12.88 -4.09 -16.93
C GLY A 144 -13.91 -4.57 -15.89
N LEU A 145 -14.68 -5.59 -16.25
CA LEU A 145 -15.62 -6.21 -15.33
C LEU A 145 -14.88 -7.08 -14.29
N PRO A 146 -15.28 -7.05 -13.01
CA PRO A 146 -14.72 -7.94 -11.99
C PRO A 146 -15.02 -9.42 -12.28
N GLN A 147 -13.96 -10.23 -12.31
CA GLN A 147 -14.01 -11.67 -12.53
C GLN A 147 -13.58 -12.42 -11.28
N ALA A 148 -14.33 -13.45 -10.89
CA ALA A 148 -13.93 -14.30 -9.77
C ALA A 148 -12.87 -15.31 -10.23
N LEU A 149 -11.74 -15.37 -9.52
CA LEU A 149 -10.67 -16.34 -9.80
C LEU A 149 -10.91 -17.65 -9.05
N PHE A 150 -10.99 -17.58 -7.72
CA PHE A 150 -11.21 -18.72 -6.85
C PHE A 150 -11.67 -18.27 -5.46
N ARG A 151 -12.15 -19.21 -4.64
CA ARG A 151 -12.54 -18.96 -3.25
C ARG A 151 -11.39 -19.24 -2.30
N THR A 152 -11.18 -18.35 -1.34
CA THR A 152 -10.16 -18.52 -0.30
C THR A 152 -10.62 -19.56 0.74
N PRO A 153 -9.70 -20.38 1.29
CA PRO A 153 -10.05 -21.38 2.31
C PRO A 153 -10.42 -20.78 3.67
N SER A 154 -9.99 -19.55 3.95
CA SER A 154 -10.28 -18.83 5.19
C SER A 154 -11.11 -17.58 4.92
N LEU A 155 -12.19 -17.39 5.69
CA LEU A 155 -12.96 -16.14 5.70
C LEU A 155 -12.32 -15.04 6.55
N THR A 156 -11.20 -15.31 7.24
CA THR A 156 -10.43 -14.21 7.82
C THR A 156 -10.11 -13.25 6.69
N ARG A 157 -10.45 -11.96 6.84
CA ARG A 157 -10.18 -10.86 5.89
C ARG A 157 -8.68 -10.78 5.58
N ALA A 158 -8.19 -11.75 4.81
CA ALA A 158 -6.81 -12.17 4.85
C ALA A 158 -5.99 -11.26 3.96
N SER A 159 -4.86 -10.83 4.54
CA SER A 159 -3.71 -10.39 3.79
C SER A 159 -3.26 -11.55 2.90
N TYR A 160 -3.48 -11.42 1.59
CA TYR A 160 -2.86 -12.28 0.59
C TYR A 160 -1.69 -11.53 -0.05
N ALA A 161 -0.75 -12.26 -0.61
CA ALA A 161 0.26 -11.71 -1.51
C ALA A 161 0.10 -12.34 -2.90
N VAL A 162 0.48 -11.60 -3.93
CA VAL A 162 0.38 -12.02 -5.33
C VAL A 162 1.79 -12.05 -5.92
N SER A 163 2.13 -13.08 -6.67
CA SER A 163 3.38 -13.11 -7.43
C SER A 163 3.40 -12.01 -8.48
N ARG A 164 4.60 -11.61 -8.91
CA ARG A 164 4.81 -10.54 -9.89
C ARG A 164 4.02 -10.73 -11.19
N ASP A 165 3.88 -11.97 -11.64
CA ASP A 165 3.13 -12.37 -12.83
C ASP A 165 1.61 -12.50 -12.63
N GLY A 166 1.12 -12.38 -11.38
CA GLY A 166 -0.29 -12.58 -11.06
C GLY A 166 -0.75 -14.03 -11.00
N ALA A 167 0.13 -15.01 -11.26
CA ALA A 167 -0.27 -16.41 -11.43
C ALA A 167 -0.35 -17.21 -10.11
N ARG A 168 0.30 -16.73 -9.04
CA ARG A 168 0.36 -17.41 -7.74
C ARG A 168 -0.09 -16.47 -6.63
N PHE A 169 -0.84 -17.03 -5.69
CA PHE A 169 -1.36 -16.33 -4.52
C PHE A 169 -0.85 -17.02 -3.27
N LEU A 170 -0.27 -16.25 -2.35
CA LEU A 170 0.08 -16.70 -1.01
C LEU A 170 -1.03 -16.28 -0.05
N LEU A 171 -1.61 -17.25 0.65
CA LEU A 171 -2.75 -17.07 1.53
C LEU A 171 -2.43 -17.74 2.87
N SER A 172 -2.80 -17.11 3.98
CA SER A 172 -2.82 -17.79 5.28
C SER A 172 -4.04 -18.70 5.32
N VAL A 173 -3.83 -20.00 5.46
CA VAL A 173 -4.89 -20.98 5.67
C VAL A 173 -4.90 -21.39 7.14
N PRO A 174 -6.08 -21.62 7.75
CA PRO A 174 -6.13 -22.20 9.08
C PRO A 174 -5.46 -23.58 8.98
N SER A 175 -4.55 -23.88 9.91
CA SER A 175 -3.97 -25.23 9.96
C SER A 175 -5.09 -26.22 10.27
N GLU A 176 -5.39 -27.15 9.36
CA GLU A 176 -6.24 -28.29 9.64
C GLU A 176 -5.61 -29.05 10.83
N GLY A 177 -6.27 -29.01 11.99
CA GLY A 177 -5.78 -29.64 13.21
C GLY A 177 -5.60 -28.74 14.43
N SER A 178 -6.13 -27.51 14.49
CA SER A 178 -6.24 -26.78 15.77
C SER A 178 -7.35 -27.35 16.67
N ARG A 179 -7.29 -28.66 16.91
CA ARG A 179 -7.91 -29.31 18.06
C ARG A 179 -6.79 -29.96 18.86
N THR A 180 -5.92 -29.13 19.39
CA THR A 180 -5.07 -29.48 20.53
C THR A 180 -4.75 -28.18 21.23
N ASP A 181 -5.11 -28.11 22.51
CA ASP A 181 -4.37 -27.35 23.50
C ASP A 181 -2.87 -27.54 23.21
N VAL A 182 -2.25 -26.60 22.50
CA VAL A 182 -0.80 -26.48 22.53
C VAL A 182 -0.55 -25.58 23.73
N PRO A 183 -0.21 -26.12 24.91
CA PRO A 183 0.01 -25.29 26.08
C PRO A 183 1.15 -24.33 25.78
N LEU A 184 0.84 -23.04 25.80
CA LEU A 184 1.84 -21.98 25.74
C LEU A 184 2.67 -22.07 27.03
N SER A 185 3.87 -22.64 26.96
CA SER A 185 4.78 -22.67 28.09
C SER A 185 5.59 -21.39 28.13
N VAL A 186 5.32 -20.53 29.12
CA VAL A 186 6.09 -19.30 29.36
C VAL A 186 7.16 -19.60 30.41
N VAL A 187 8.42 -19.56 30.00
CA VAL A 187 9.56 -19.64 30.94
C VAL A 187 9.94 -18.23 31.35
N LEU A 188 9.60 -17.88 32.60
CA LEU A 188 10.06 -16.66 33.25
C LEU A 188 11.42 -16.93 33.91
N ASN A 189 12.29 -15.92 33.97
CA ASN A 189 13.65 -16.03 34.55
C ASN A 189 14.56 -17.07 33.88
N TRP A 190 14.47 -17.25 32.56
CA TRP A 190 15.35 -18.15 31.83
C TRP A 190 16.87 -18.00 32.09
N PRO A 191 17.44 -16.83 32.48
CA PRO A 191 18.85 -16.74 32.80
C PRO A 191 19.28 -17.55 34.04
N THR A 192 18.39 -17.86 34.99
CA THR A 192 18.71 -18.71 36.16
C THR A 192 18.75 -20.19 35.82
N LEU A 193 18.20 -20.57 34.65
CA LEU A 193 18.21 -21.93 34.12
C LEU A 193 19.47 -22.24 33.30
N LEU A 194 20.27 -21.23 32.99
CA LEU A 194 21.60 -21.44 32.44
C LEU A 194 22.54 -21.86 33.57
N LEU A 195 22.86 -23.16 33.64
CA LEU A 195 23.96 -23.65 34.48
C LEU A 195 25.25 -22.93 34.04
N ARG A 196 25.81 -22.09 34.93
CA ARG A 196 27.14 -21.53 34.74
C ARG A 196 28.13 -22.69 34.66
N LYS A 197 28.74 -22.88 33.49
CA LYS A 197 29.98 -23.65 33.35
C LYS A 197 31.16 -22.77 33.73
#